data_AF-A0A954V8R0-F1
#
_entry.id   AF-A0A954V8R0-F1
#
_cell.length_a   1.000
_cell.length_b   1.000
_cell.length_c   1.000
_cell.angle_alpha   90.00
_cell.angle_beta   90.00
_cell.angle_gamma   90.00
#
_symmetry.space_group_name_H-M   'P 1'
#
loop_
_entity.id
_entity.type
_entity.pdbx_description
1 polymer ?
#
loop_
_entity_poly.entity_id
_entity_poly.type
_entity_poly.pdbx_seq_one_letter_code
_entity_poly.pdbx_strand_id
1 'polypeptide(L)'
;GIPNAAGDVATFPGSLTAPIAIRVGEPLALGQLVFLNNGPVTLTGADGLMFENPGAGTASLRSLQPASGSFTSVLAVPLTIADGGQLAVEAQLRASVQLSGGLRSTDGSLTKTGVGGLTLAGNNADWNGAFTIDGGTVTAQSATSFGSASRGTAIVNGRLLLMHDNAEPFALSGGVIQAPSAGVRLDGALTLAMDNTALLEGTFRLYGGTTGEGDLLLRGSGNGLFRVEENGLNHGGGVVIENAPGSLQSYRIYVNSAYRGQTTITGAQVVLDTPLGLGTAEAGTTVTNGRLRVHGSASEDIVLTNSVLELWSNETVVSELRNTGDLELDSSTLTTYGSFRGASVYRIAQPLTIAGGGNLISTERGSIVGRILGRVEWENSRKGRHATRHFISAVWFGDDY
;
A
#
# COMPACT_ATOMS: atom_id res chain seq x y z
N GLY A 1 34.72 19.47 -26.40
CA GLY A 1 34.53 18.19 -25.70
C GLY A 1 33.52 18.38 -24.60
N ILE A 2 32.94 17.29 -24.10
CA ILE A 2 32.21 17.35 -22.83
C ILE A 2 33.28 17.51 -21.73
N PRO A 3 33.10 18.40 -20.74
CA PRO A 3 33.94 18.44 -19.55
C PRO A 3 34.10 17.05 -18.94
N ASN A 4 35.28 16.71 -18.40
CA ASN A 4 35.61 15.34 -18.00
C ASN A 4 36.52 15.33 -16.77
N ALA A 5 36.11 16.04 -15.72
CA ALA A 5 36.71 15.99 -14.39
C ALA A 5 35.63 15.98 -13.31
N ALA A 6 35.94 15.40 -12.16
CA ALA A 6 35.05 15.45 -10.99
C ALA A 6 34.71 16.91 -10.65
N GLY A 7 33.43 17.18 -10.38
CA GLY A 7 32.94 18.55 -10.15
C GLY A 7 32.58 19.33 -11.42
N ASP A 8 32.97 18.88 -12.62
CA ASP A 8 32.66 19.59 -13.86
C ASP A 8 31.15 19.62 -14.14
N VAL A 9 30.73 20.67 -14.86
CA VAL A 9 29.34 20.89 -15.27
C VAL A 9 29.20 20.71 -16.78
N ALA A 10 28.42 19.72 -17.20
CA ALA A 10 27.98 19.56 -18.58
C ALA A 10 26.54 20.05 -18.75
N THR A 11 26.28 20.88 -19.76
CA THR A 11 24.94 21.45 -20.02
C THR A 11 24.53 21.25 -21.47
N PHE A 12 23.32 20.72 -21.68
CA PHE A 12 22.65 20.68 -22.98
C PHE A 12 21.75 21.91 -23.17
N PRO A 13 21.93 22.70 -24.25
CA PRO A 13 21.32 24.01 -24.40
C PRO A 13 19.85 23.99 -24.83
N GLY A 14 19.03 24.86 -24.23
CA GLY A 14 17.56 24.86 -24.37
C GLY A 14 16.97 25.15 -25.75
N SER A 15 17.78 25.56 -26.73
CA SER A 15 17.34 25.83 -28.10
C SER A 15 17.04 24.57 -28.92
N LEU A 16 17.28 23.39 -28.35
CA LEU A 16 17.15 22.11 -29.04
C LEU A 16 15.72 21.59 -28.90
N THR A 17 15.01 21.52 -30.04
CA THR A 17 13.63 21.01 -30.14
C THR A 17 13.54 19.64 -30.79
N ALA A 18 14.50 19.29 -31.65
CA ALA A 18 14.61 17.96 -32.25
C ALA A 18 15.26 16.96 -31.27
N PRO A 19 14.92 15.66 -31.36
CA PRO A 19 15.62 14.62 -30.61
C PRO A 19 17.11 14.58 -30.94
N ILE A 20 17.95 14.39 -29.93
CA ILE A 20 19.40 14.29 -30.08
C ILE A 20 19.89 12.97 -29.49
N ALA A 21 20.71 12.26 -30.25
CA ALA A 21 21.46 11.11 -29.76
C ALA A 21 22.95 11.47 -29.68
N ILE A 22 23.56 11.19 -28.53
CA ILE A 22 24.98 11.44 -28.28
C ILE A 22 25.61 10.11 -27.87
N ARG A 23 26.76 9.82 -28.48
CA ARG A 23 27.56 8.65 -28.12
C ARG A 23 28.73 9.09 -27.26
N VAL A 24 28.78 8.59 -26.03
CA VAL A 24 29.89 8.68 -25.11
C VAL A 24 30.87 7.56 -25.50
N GLY A 25 32.06 7.95 -25.94
CA GLY A 25 33.08 7.02 -26.46
C GLY A 25 34.25 6.78 -25.52
N GLU A 26 34.27 7.47 -24.37
CA GLU A 26 35.24 7.32 -23.28
C GLU A 26 34.52 7.61 -21.96
N PRO A 27 34.99 7.09 -20.81
CA PRO A 27 34.39 7.39 -19.52
C PRO A 27 34.37 8.90 -19.23
N LEU A 28 33.25 9.40 -18.71
CA LEU A 28 33.08 10.81 -18.33
C LEU A 28 32.84 10.95 -16.82
N ALA A 29 33.66 11.74 -16.14
CA ALA A 29 33.43 12.16 -14.76
C ALA A 29 32.79 13.56 -14.75
N LEU A 30 31.68 13.73 -14.01
CA LEU A 30 30.94 14.99 -13.91
C LEU A 30 30.47 15.23 -12.47
N GLY A 31 30.52 16.48 -12.03
CA GLY A 31 29.78 16.93 -10.84
C GLY A 31 28.32 17.25 -11.15
N GLN A 32 28.04 17.71 -12.38
CA GLN A 32 26.69 18.08 -12.79
C GLN A 32 26.42 17.83 -14.27
N LEU A 33 25.22 17.32 -14.55
CA LEU A 33 24.66 17.20 -15.89
C LEU A 33 23.30 17.90 -15.96
N VAL A 34 23.16 18.91 -16.81
CA VAL A 34 21.93 19.72 -16.94
C VAL A 34 21.34 19.60 -18.33
N PHE A 35 20.06 19.27 -18.41
CA PHE A 35 19.24 19.38 -19.62
C PHE A 35 18.37 20.63 -19.53
N LEU A 36 18.67 21.64 -20.35
CA LEU A 36 17.82 22.82 -20.54
C LEU A 36 16.82 22.63 -21.70
N ASN A 37 16.89 21.49 -22.39
CA ASN A 37 16.27 21.24 -23.70
C ASN A 37 14.74 21.23 -23.69
N ASN A 38 14.17 21.59 -24.84
CA ASN A 38 12.75 21.38 -25.14
C ASN A 38 12.50 20.06 -25.91
N GLY A 39 13.56 19.35 -26.28
CA GLY A 39 13.50 18.08 -27.03
C GLY A 39 14.22 16.92 -26.30
N PRO A 40 13.88 15.66 -26.61
CA PRO A 40 14.51 14.48 -26.00
C PRO A 40 16.01 14.40 -26.25
N VAL A 41 16.78 14.00 -25.24
CA VAL A 41 18.22 13.70 -25.36
C VAL A 41 18.45 12.24 -25.00
N THR A 42 19.17 11.51 -25.84
CA THR A 42 19.60 10.14 -25.56
C THR A 42 21.12 10.09 -25.49
N LEU A 43 21.67 9.69 -24.34
CA LEU A 43 23.08 9.39 -24.17
C LEU A 43 23.27 7.87 -24.30
N THR A 44 24.14 7.44 -25.21
CA THR A 44 24.50 6.03 -25.47
C THR A 44 26.00 5.86 -25.39
N GLY A 45 26.49 4.64 -25.20
CA GLY A 45 27.92 4.39 -25.05
C GLY A 45 28.17 3.14 -24.24
N ALA A 46 29.30 2.47 -24.48
CA ALA A 46 29.74 1.36 -23.65
C ALA A 46 30.41 1.86 -22.37
N ASP A 47 31.08 3.00 -22.47
CA ASP A 47 31.70 3.68 -21.34
C ASP A 47 30.66 4.41 -20.50
N GLY A 48 30.91 4.44 -19.19
CA GLY A 48 29.97 4.98 -18.21
C GLY A 48 30.12 6.47 -17.95
N LEU A 49 29.08 7.04 -17.34
CA LEU A 49 29.13 8.33 -16.65
C LEU A 49 29.41 8.09 -15.18
N MET A 50 30.43 8.74 -14.63
CA MET A 50 30.71 8.78 -13.21
C MET A 50 30.25 10.12 -12.64
N PHE A 51 29.37 10.07 -11.65
CA PHE A 51 28.96 11.25 -10.89
C PHE A 51 29.82 11.35 -9.63
N GLU A 52 30.63 12.41 -9.57
CA GLU A 52 31.51 12.72 -8.46
C GLU A 52 31.61 14.23 -8.30
N ASN A 53 31.40 14.72 -7.08
CA ASN A 53 31.64 16.10 -6.72
C ASN A 53 32.63 16.13 -5.54
N PRO A 54 33.85 16.64 -5.73
CA PRO A 54 34.89 16.59 -4.70
C PRO A 54 34.47 17.24 -3.39
N GLY A 55 34.99 16.73 -2.26
CA GLY A 55 34.79 17.36 -0.95
C GLY A 55 33.42 17.10 -0.32
N ALA A 56 32.82 15.92 -0.54
CA ALA A 56 31.50 15.51 -0.06
C ALA A 56 30.32 16.32 -0.62
N GLY A 57 30.52 17.02 -1.75
CA GLY A 57 29.42 17.68 -2.45
C GLY A 57 28.46 16.67 -3.07
N THR A 58 27.19 17.05 -3.20
CA THR A 58 26.20 16.27 -3.97
C THR A 58 26.43 16.53 -5.47
N ALA A 59 26.60 15.47 -6.25
CA ALA A 59 26.56 15.55 -7.71
C ALA A 59 25.10 15.67 -8.18
N SER A 60 24.84 16.23 -9.36
CA SER A 60 23.46 16.45 -9.82
C SER A 60 23.18 16.10 -11.27
N LEU A 61 22.00 15.52 -11.50
CA LEU A 61 21.40 15.28 -12.80
C LEU A 61 20.09 16.06 -12.87
N ARG A 62 20.05 17.11 -13.68
CA ARG A 62 18.94 18.08 -13.67
C ARG A 62 18.25 18.10 -15.03
N SER A 63 16.94 17.93 -15.04
CA SER A 63 16.09 18.09 -16.21
C SER A 63 15.10 19.22 -15.94
N LEU A 64 15.35 20.39 -16.54
CA LEU A 64 14.56 21.58 -16.28
C LEU A 64 13.22 21.56 -17.03
N GLN A 65 12.29 22.40 -16.58
CA GLN A 65 10.95 22.48 -17.17
C GLN A 65 11.07 22.97 -18.63
N PRO A 66 10.52 22.23 -19.60
CA PRO A 66 10.48 22.69 -20.98
C PRO A 66 9.49 23.85 -21.14
N ALA A 67 9.74 24.72 -22.11
CA ALA A 67 8.86 25.83 -22.46
C ALA A 67 7.49 25.35 -22.95
N SER A 68 7.43 24.20 -23.63
CA SER A 68 6.19 23.56 -24.07
C SER A 68 6.33 22.04 -24.16
N GLY A 69 5.19 21.33 -24.11
CA GLY A 69 5.17 19.87 -24.19
C GLY A 69 5.79 19.18 -22.98
N SER A 70 6.12 17.91 -23.16
CA SER A 70 6.91 17.09 -22.22
C SER A 70 8.05 16.41 -22.95
N PHE A 71 9.18 16.20 -22.29
CA PHE A 71 10.31 15.46 -22.86
C PHE A 71 10.91 14.49 -21.84
N THR A 72 11.62 13.50 -22.36
CA THR A 72 12.40 12.55 -21.55
C THR A 72 13.85 12.59 -21.99
N SER A 73 14.76 12.76 -21.04
CA SER A 73 16.18 12.50 -21.23
C SER A 73 16.48 11.04 -20.90
N VAL A 74 17.08 10.31 -21.83
CA VAL A 74 17.43 8.89 -21.68
C VAL A 74 18.93 8.74 -21.53
N LEU A 75 19.37 8.19 -20.41
CA LEU A 75 20.76 7.82 -20.14
C LEU A 75 20.88 6.30 -20.30
N ALA A 76 21.23 5.86 -21.50
CA ALA A 76 21.46 4.47 -21.88
C ALA A 76 22.95 4.06 -21.78
N VAL A 77 23.74 4.88 -21.10
CA VAL A 77 25.11 4.60 -20.66
C VAL A 77 25.09 4.12 -19.22
N PRO A 78 26.00 3.22 -18.80
CA PRO A 78 26.10 2.87 -17.40
C PRO A 78 26.40 4.09 -16.54
N LEU A 79 25.77 4.19 -15.38
CA LEU A 79 25.92 5.33 -14.47
C LEU A 79 26.53 4.85 -13.15
N THR A 80 27.69 5.39 -12.83
CA THR A 80 28.40 5.13 -11.59
C THR A 80 28.24 6.31 -10.65
N ILE A 81 27.82 6.07 -9.42
CA ILE A 81 27.90 7.05 -8.34
C ILE A 81 29.17 6.71 -7.57
N ALA A 82 30.06 7.68 -7.38
CA ALA A 82 31.28 7.46 -6.59
C ALA A 82 30.94 6.86 -5.21
N ASP A 83 31.80 5.99 -4.69
CA ASP A 83 31.60 5.39 -3.37
C ASP A 83 31.56 6.48 -2.28
N GLY A 84 30.61 6.37 -1.36
CA GLY A 84 30.23 7.38 -0.37
C GLY A 84 29.62 8.65 -0.96
N GLY A 85 29.50 8.74 -2.29
CA GLY A 85 28.99 9.89 -3.01
C GLY A 85 27.47 9.99 -2.99
N GLN A 86 26.97 11.15 -3.40
CA GLN A 86 25.55 11.43 -3.50
C GLN A 86 25.19 11.97 -4.89
N LEU A 87 24.12 11.45 -5.47
CA LEU A 87 23.54 11.95 -6.72
C LEU A 87 22.11 12.46 -6.48
N ALA A 88 21.90 13.76 -6.69
CA ALA A 88 20.57 14.34 -6.77
C ALA A 88 20.05 14.28 -8.21
N VAL A 89 18.94 13.59 -8.44
CA VAL A 89 18.21 13.62 -9.71
C VAL A 89 17.02 14.56 -9.55
N GLU A 90 17.07 15.70 -10.22
CA GLU A 90 16.02 16.73 -10.17
C GLU A 90 15.31 16.77 -11.52
N ALA A 91 14.04 16.36 -11.55
CA ALA A 91 13.19 16.50 -12.74
C ALA A 91 12.09 17.51 -12.44
N GLN A 92 11.99 18.57 -13.25
CA GLN A 92 10.97 19.61 -13.12
C GLN A 92 9.67 19.23 -13.82
N LEU A 93 8.65 20.09 -13.71
CA LEU A 93 7.34 19.87 -14.32
C LEU A 93 7.46 19.54 -15.82
N ARG A 94 6.77 18.49 -16.28
CA ARG A 94 6.78 17.98 -17.67
C ARG A 94 8.14 17.48 -18.18
N ALA A 95 9.16 17.44 -17.33
CA ALA A 95 10.43 16.79 -17.64
C ALA A 95 10.46 15.39 -17.03
N SER A 96 11.18 14.48 -17.68
CA SER A 96 11.46 13.15 -17.15
C SER A 96 12.89 12.71 -17.46
N VAL A 97 13.44 11.89 -16.59
CA VAL A 97 14.75 11.24 -16.78
C VAL A 97 14.54 9.74 -16.78
N GLN A 98 15.16 9.04 -17.73
CA GLN A 98 15.18 7.59 -17.77
C GLN A 98 16.62 7.10 -17.68
N LEU A 99 16.89 6.23 -16.72
CA LEU A 99 18.19 5.58 -16.52
C LEU A 99 18.07 4.14 -17.01
N SER A 100 18.60 3.84 -18.20
CA SER A 100 18.51 2.52 -18.84
C SER A 100 19.84 1.79 -18.94
N GLY A 101 20.98 2.46 -18.75
CA GLY A 101 22.30 1.82 -18.81
C GLY A 101 22.74 1.06 -17.55
N GLY A 102 21.94 1.12 -16.47
CA GLY A 102 22.24 0.49 -15.18
C GLY A 102 22.98 1.42 -14.22
N LEU A 103 22.69 1.31 -12.93
CA LEU A 103 23.36 2.01 -11.83
C LEU A 103 24.45 1.13 -11.20
N ARG A 104 25.54 1.75 -10.76
CA ARG A 104 26.64 1.10 -10.05
C ARG A 104 27.16 1.97 -8.92
N SER A 105 27.34 1.37 -7.74
CA SER A 105 28.07 1.95 -6.61
C SER A 105 28.11 0.93 -5.48
N THR A 106 29.16 0.92 -4.67
CA THR A 106 29.20 0.05 -3.48
C THR A 106 28.36 0.62 -2.34
N ASP A 107 28.21 1.94 -2.25
CA ASP A 107 27.46 2.60 -1.17
C ASP A 107 26.99 4.04 -1.51
N GLY A 108 27.19 4.53 -2.73
CA GLY A 108 26.77 5.86 -3.16
C GLY A 108 25.25 6.00 -3.32
N SER A 109 24.67 7.06 -2.77
CA SER A 109 23.22 7.25 -2.65
C SER A 109 22.61 8.06 -3.79
N LEU A 110 21.34 7.82 -4.09
CA LEU A 110 20.55 8.59 -5.04
C LEU A 110 19.38 9.28 -4.31
N THR A 111 19.11 10.54 -4.64
CA THR A 111 17.93 11.27 -4.17
C THR A 111 17.16 11.82 -5.36
N LYS A 112 15.88 11.45 -5.50
CA LYS A 112 14.98 12.01 -6.50
C LYS A 112 14.20 13.18 -5.91
N THR A 113 14.34 14.35 -6.52
CA THR A 113 13.59 15.58 -6.18
C THR A 113 12.89 16.16 -7.41
N GLY A 114 12.13 17.24 -7.20
CA GLY A 114 11.36 17.90 -8.26
C GLY A 114 10.11 17.13 -8.66
N VAL A 115 9.15 17.82 -9.27
CA VAL A 115 7.80 17.29 -9.54
C VAL A 115 7.70 16.37 -10.77
N GLY A 116 8.75 16.30 -11.59
CA GLY A 116 8.84 15.48 -12.80
C GLY A 116 9.13 14.00 -12.53
N GLY A 117 9.31 13.24 -13.62
CA GLY A 117 9.48 11.79 -13.60
C GLY A 117 10.93 11.31 -13.54
N LEU A 118 11.15 10.18 -12.87
CA LEU A 118 12.37 9.37 -12.99
C LEU A 118 11.96 7.91 -13.31
N THR A 119 12.55 7.32 -14.34
CA THR A 119 12.32 5.92 -14.70
C THR A 119 13.61 5.12 -14.52
N LEU A 120 13.57 4.09 -13.69
CA LEU A 120 14.66 3.13 -13.48
C LEU A 120 14.42 1.91 -14.38
N ALA A 121 14.97 1.98 -15.59
CA ALA A 121 14.80 1.01 -16.67
C ALA A 121 15.97 0.02 -16.81
N GLY A 122 17.14 0.37 -16.28
CA GLY A 122 18.34 -0.46 -16.34
C GLY A 122 18.33 -1.59 -15.32
N ASN A 123 19.21 -2.57 -15.53
CA ASN A 123 19.57 -3.54 -14.50
C ASN A 123 20.53 -2.87 -13.50
N ASN A 124 20.10 -2.71 -12.25
CA ASN A 124 20.87 -2.04 -11.21
C ASN A 124 21.42 -3.03 -10.16
N ALA A 125 21.55 -4.32 -10.48
CA ALA A 125 22.01 -5.36 -9.53
C ALA A 125 23.37 -5.07 -8.87
N ASP A 126 24.23 -4.27 -9.51
CA ASP A 126 25.56 -3.87 -8.99
C ASP A 126 25.50 -2.59 -8.13
N TRP A 127 24.31 -2.04 -7.88
CA TRP A 127 24.12 -0.85 -7.04
C TRP A 127 23.67 -1.25 -5.63
N ASN A 128 24.43 -0.79 -4.63
CA ASN A 128 24.20 -1.06 -3.21
C ASN A 128 24.00 0.25 -2.42
N GLY A 129 23.59 1.32 -3.10
CA GLY A 129 23.33 2.62 -2.51
C GLY A 129 21.97 2.73 -1.82
N ALA A 130 21.79 3.78 -1.02
CA ALA A 130 20.47 4.16 -0.53
C ALA A 130 19.71 4.98 -1.60
N PHE A 131 18.39 4.83 -1.65
CA PHE A 131 17.53 5.67 -2.48
C PHE A 131 16.55 6.48 -1.62
N THR A 132 16.45 7.78 -1.85
CA THR A 132 15.38 8.62 -1.32
C THR A 132 14.51 9.21 -2.43
N ILE A 133 13.20 9.07 -2.30
CA ILE A 133 12.18 9.67 -3.16
C ILE A 133 11.54 10.84 -2.40
N ASP A 134 11.99 12.05 -2.70
CA ASP A 134 11.55 13.30 -2.05
C ASP A 134 10.77 14.22 -3.01
N GLY A 135 10.25 13.67 -4.11
CA GLY A 135 9.34 14.41 -4.98
C GLY A 135 9.11 13.79 -6.34
N GLY A 136 7.98 14.16 -6.94
CA GLY A 136 7.57 13.70 -8.26
C GLY A 136 7.27 12.20 -8.27
N THR A 137 7.46 11.58 -9.44
CA THR A 137 7.15 10.16 -9.64
C THR A 137 8.39 9.38 -10.04
N VAL A 138 8.63 8.26 -9.37
CA VAL A 138 9.62 7.26 -9.77
C VAL A 138 8.90 6.05 -10.35
N THR A 139 9.36 5.54 -11.49
CA THR A 139 8.87 4.28 -12.09
C THR A 139 9.96 3.22 -12.02
N ALA A 140 9.72 2.15 -11.25
CA ALA A 140 10.59 0.98 -11.21
C ALA A 140 10.11 -0.05 -12.24
N GLN A 141 10.90 -0.24 -13.30
CA GLN A 141 10.53 -1.11 -14.43
C GLN A 141 11.06 -2.54 -14.31
N SER A 142 11.73 -2.91 -13.23
CA SER A 142 12.24 -4.27 -13.02
C SER A 142 12.36 -4.62 -11.54
N ALA A 143 12.48 -5.91 -11.21
CA ALA A 143 12.77 -6.37 -9.85
C ALA A 143 14.11 -5.82 -9.32
N THR A 144 15.08 -5.58 -10.21
CA THR A 144 16.42 -5.05 -9.88
C THR A 144 16.50 -3.53 -9.92
N SER A 145 15.37 -2.81 -10.06
CA SER A 145 15.41 -1.34 -10.22
C SER A 145 16.04 -0.62 -9.01
N PHE A 146 15.99 -1.20 -7.81
CA PHE A 146 16.61 -0.64 -6.60
C PHE A 146 17.99 -1.22 -6.29
N GLY A 147 18.48 -2.15 -7.11
CA GLY A 147 19.71 -2.88 -6.84
C GLY A 147 19.59 -3.82 -5.65
N SER A 148 20.49 -3.70 -4.69
CA SER A 148 20.51 -4.50 -3.46
C SER A 148 19.53 -3.98 -2.41
N ALA A 149 18.73 -4.88 -1.85
CA ALA A 149 17.76 -4.59 -0.80
C ALA A 149 18.35 -4.21 0.58
N SER A 150 19.69 -4.19 0.70
CA SER A 150 20.39 -4.03 1.99
C SER A 150 20.19 -2.67 2.66
N ARG A 151 19.93 -1.61 1.90
CA ARG A 151 19.81 -0.23 2.43
C ARG A 151 18.39 0.32 2.36
N GLY A 152 17.51 -0.30 1.59
CA GLY A 152 16.13 0.11 1.44
C GLY A 152 15.96 1.46 0.73
N THR A 153 14.69 1.77 0.47
CA THR A 153 14.28 2.99 -0.20
C THR A 153 13.37 3.80 0.70
N ALA A 154 13.73 5.06 0.94
CA ALA A 154 12.91 6.01 1.67
C ALA A 154 11.98 6.76 0.72
N ILE A 155 10.69 6.83 1.04
CA ILE A 155 9.67 7.58 0.31
C ILE A 155 9.15 8.66 1.25
N VAL A 156 9.47 9.91 0.94
CA VAL A 156 9.17 11.06 1.79
C VAL A 156 8.02 11.86 1.21
N ASN A 157 8.15 12.38 -0.02
CA ASN A 157 7.17 13.31 -0.62
C ASN A 157 6.79 12.95 -2.07
N GLY A 158 7.10 11.75 -2.54
CA GLY A 158 6.89 11.34 -3.92
C GLY A 158 5.94 10.16 -4.10
N ARG A 159 5.77 9.76 -5.36
CA ARG A 159 5.07 8.54 -5.76
C ARG A 159 6.05 7.55 -6.35
N LEU A 160 5.99 6.31 -5.89
CA LEU A 160 6.66 5.18 -6.51
C LEU A 160 5.63 4.34 -7.28
N LEU A 161 5.87 4.17 -8.57
CA LEU A 161 5.15 3.27 -9.45
C LEU A 161 5.96 1.96 -9.58
N LEU A 162 5.42 0.85 -9.06
CA LEU A 162 6.04 -0.47 -9.16
C LEU A 162 5.41 -1.28 -10.30
N MET A 163 6.21 -1.62 -11.31
CA MET A 163 5.74 -2.41 -12.45
C MET A 163 5.87 -3.92 -12.24
N HIS A 164 6.69 -4.34 -11.26
CA HIS A 164 7.07 -5.72 -11.02
C HIS A 164 7.14 -6.03 -9.52
N ASP A 165 7.11 -7.32 -9.20
CA ASP A 165 7.41 -7.85 -7.87
C ASP A 165 8.74 -7.30 -7.36
N ASN A 166 8.78 -6.96 -6.08
CA ASN A 166 9.92 -6.25 -5.51
C ASN A 166 10.21 -6.66 -4.06
N ALA A 167 11.49 -6.87 -3.75
CA ALA A 167 11.97 -7.26 -2.44
C ALA A 167 12.64 -6.12 -1.64
N GLU A 168 12.65 -4.92 -2.20
CA GLU A 168 13.17 -3.72 -1.55
C GLU A 168 12.32 -3.40 -0.30
N PRO A 169 12.94 -3.23 0.88
CA PRO A 169 12.26 -2.66 2.02
C PRO A 169 12.02 -1.17 1.80
N PHE A 170 10.82 -0.70 2.11
CA PHE A 170 10.44 0.71 1.94
C PHE A 170 10.17 1.38 3.29
N ALA A 171 10.76 2.55 3.51
CA ALA A 171 10.40 3.43 4.62
C ALA A 171 9.49 4.56 4.10
N LEU A 172 8.30 4.72 4.68
CA LEU A 172 7.30 5.69 4.25
C LEU A 172 7.10 6.77 5.31
N SER A 173 7.66 7.95 5.05
CA SER A 173 7.48 9.17 5.85
C SER A 173 6.53 10.18 5.22
N GLY A 174 5.91 9.77 4.12
CA GLY A 174 4.88 10.43 3.35
C GLY A 174 4.80 9.69 2.01
N GLY A 175 4.19 10.29 1.00
CA GLY A 175 4.19 9.70 -0.34
C GLY A 175 3.37 8.41 -0.51
N VAL A 176 3.52 7.80 -1.69
CA VAL A 176 2.62 6.77 -2.21
C VAL A 176 3.41 5.66 -2.90
N ILE A 177 3.08 4.40 -2.62
CA ILE A 177 3.45 3.28 -3.50
C ILE A 177 2.22 2.86 -4.28
N GLN A 178 2.35 2.79 -5.60
CA GLN A 178 1.27 2.45 -6.50
C GLN A 178 1.65 1.30 -7.44
N ALA A 179 0.76 0.33 -7.57
CA ALA A 179 0.85 -0.76 -8.54
C ALA A 179 -0.20 -0.53 -9.65
N PRO A 180 0.20 -0.09 -10.85
CA PRO A 180 -0.72 0.07 -11.97
C PRO A 180 -1.05 -1.26 -12.67
N SER A 181 -0.28 -2.32 -12.42
CA SER A 181 -0.55 -3.68 -12.90
C SER A 181 -1.16 -4.54 -11.79
N ALA A 182 -1.92 -5.55 -12.19
CA ALA A 182 -2.59 -6.43 -11.24
C ALA A 182 -1.58 -7.33 -10.49
N GLY A 183 -1.56 -7.26 -9.16
CA GLY A 183 -0.96 -8.30 -8.31
C GLY A 183 0.54 -8.22 -8.05
N VAL A 184 1.13 -7.02 -8.07
CA VAL A 184 2.53 -6.78 -7.67
C VAL A 184 2.78 -7.35 -6.27
N ARG A 185 3.80 -8.19 -6.13
CA ARG A 185 4.25 -8.73 -4.86
C ARG A 185 5.25 -7.78 -4.18
N LEU A 186 4.97 -7.44 -2.92
CA LEU A 186 5.89 -6.67 -2.06
C LEU A 186 6.48 -7.60 -1.01
N ASP A 187 7.69 -8.09 -1.27
CA ASP A 187 8.41 -9.00 -0.37
C ASP A 187 9.19 -8.24 0.71
N GLY A 188 9.62 -7.01 0.42
CA GLY A 188 10.28 -6.15 1.40
C GLY A 188 9.29 -5.60 2.43
N ALA A 189 9.76 -5.44 3.66
CA ALA A 189 8.96 -4.86 4.74
C ALA A 189 8.68 -3.38 4.49
N LEU A 190 7.51 -2.91 4.94
CA LEU A 190 7.18 -1.48 4.95
C LEU A 190 7.35 -0.91 6.36
N THR A 191 8.21 0.10 6.51
CA THR A 191 8.38 0.84 7.76
C THR A 191 7.59 2.14 7.70
N LEU A 192 6.64 2.31 8.61
CA LEU A 192 5.72 3.45 8.63
C LEU A 192 6.20 4.48 9.66
N ALA A 193 6.54 5.70 9.21
CA ALA A 193 6.99 6.75 10.11
C ALA A 193 5.85 7.24 11.02
N MET A 194 6.19 7.62 12.25
CA MET A 194 5.25 8.24 13.20
C MET A 194 4.58 9.48 12.59
N ASP A 195 3.33 9.73 12.98
CA ASP A 195 2.51 10.87 12.53
C ASP A 195 2.29 10.98 11.02
N ASN A 196 2.45 9.87 10.30
CA ASN A 196 2.24 9.80 8.86
C ASN A 196 1.27 8.67 8.49
N THR A 197 0.54 8.85 7.39
CA THR A 197 -0.28 7.79 6.77
C THR A 197 0.38 7.34 5.48
N ALA A 198 0.95 6.14 5.48
CA ALA A 198 1.51 5.52 4.29
C ALA A 198 0.40 5.05 3.35
N LEU A 199 0.45 5.44 2.07
CA LEU A 199 -0.55 5.04 1.08
C LEU A 199 -0.02 3.95 0.14
N LEU A 200 -0.72 2.82 0.11
CA LEU A 200 -0.65 1.81 -0.95
C LEU A 200 -1.86 1.93 -1.87
N GLU A 201 -1.62 2.24 -3.14
CA GLU A 201 -2.66 2.45 -4.14
C GLU A 201 -2.64 1.35 -5.22
N GLY A 202 -3.77 0.66 -5.40
CA GLY A 202 -3.94 -0.39 -6.39
C GLY A 202 -3.91 -1.80 -5.79
N THR A 203 -3.56 -2.80 -6.61
CA THR A 203 -3.64 -4.21 -6.22
C THR A 203 -2.27 -4.79 -5.87
N PHE A 204 -2.11 -5.20 -4.62
CA PHE A 204 -0.86 -5.78 -4.14
C PHE A 204 -1.06 -7.16 -3.52
N ARG A 205 0.02 -7.94 -3.50
CA ARG A 205 0.21 -9.04 -2.56
C ARG A 205 1.34 -8.64 -1.61
N LEU A 206 0.98 -8.27 -0.38
CA LEU A 206 1.93 -7.87 0.66
C LEU A 206 2.45 -9.11 1.39
N TYR A 207 3.75 -9.36 1.25
CA TYR A 207 4.47 -10.47 1.89
C TYR A 207 5.35 -9.96 3.03
N GLY A 208 6.04 -8.84 2.85
CA GLY A 208 6.99 -8.29 3.83
C GLY A 208 6.36 -7.74 5.11
N GLY A 209 5.04 -7.52 5.13
CA GLY A 209 4.32 -6.98 6.29
C GLY A 209 4.65 -5.51 6.55
N THR A 210 4.29 -5.03 7.74
CA THR A 210 4.53 -3.64 8.15
C THR A 210 5.08 -3.52 9.56
N THR A 211 5.87 -2.48 9.81
CA THR A 211 6.44 -2.09 11.11
C THR A 211 6.42 -0.57 11.27
N GLY A 212 6.83 -0.04 12.42
CA GLY A 212 6.86 1.40 12.69
C GLY A 212 5.66 1.87 13.50
N GLU A 213 5.36 3.16 13.49
CA GLU A 213 4.33 3.77 14.36
C GLU A 213 3.25 4.55 13.57
N GLY A 214 3.44 4.79 12.27
CA GLY A 214 2.46 5.46 11.42
C GLY A 214 1.27 4.61 11.01
N ASP A 215 0.28 5.24 10.39
CA ASP A 215 -0.92 4.60 9.84
C ASP A 215 -0.67 4.02 8.44
N LEU A 216 -1.48 3.04 8.07
CA LEU A 216 -1.50 2.45 6.72
C LEU A 216 -2.84 2.69 6.03
N LEU A 217 -2.82 3.38 4.90
CA LEU A 217 -3.96 3.51 3.99
C LEU A 217 -3.82 2.55 2.81
N LEU A 218 -4.77 1.63 2.69
CA LEU A 218 -4.95 0.73 1.56
C LEU A 218 -6.08 1.29 0.68
N ARG A 219 -5.73 1.84 -0.48
CA ARG A 219 -6.69 2.41 -1.43
C ARG A 219 -6.77 1.58 -2.70
N GLY A 220 -7.97 1.09 -2.98
CA GLY A 220 -8.25 0.31 -4.17
C GLY A 220 -8.51 1.23 -5.35
N SER A 221 -7.80 1.05 -6.45
CA SER A 221 -7.89 1.92 -7.64
C SER A 221 -8.34 1.19 -8.90
N GLY A 222 -8.84 -0.05 -8.78
CA GLY A 222 -9.23 -0.86 -9.92
C GLY A 222 -10.17 -2.01 -9.56
N ASN A 223 -10.20 -3.03 -10.42
CA ASN A 223 -10.90 -4.28 -10.14
C ASN A 223 -9.85 -5.35 -9.83
N GLY A 224 -9.86 -5.87 -8.61
CA GLY A 224 -8.88 -6.86 -8.20
C GLY A 224 -8.94 -7.17 -6.73
N LEU A 225 -7.89 -7.83 -6.25
CA LEU A 225 -7.77 -8.28 -4.87
C LEU A 225 -6.46 -7.78 -4.30
N PHE A 226 -6.53 -6.99 -3.23
CA PHE A 226 -5.40 -6.73 -2.34
C PHE A 226 -5.26 -7.88 -1.35
N ARG A 227 -4.04 -8.36 -1.12
CA ARG A 227 -3.77 -9.46 -0.20
C ARG A 227 -2.67 -9.14 0.79
N VAL A 228 -2.83 -9.58 2.04
CA VAL A 228 -1.76 -9.69 3.04
C VAL A 228 -1.54 -11.17 3.30
N GLU A 229 -0.39 -11.73 2.87
CA GLU A 229 -0.22 -13.19 2.72
C GLU A 229 0.74 -13.86 3.71
N GLU A 230 1.89 -13.27 4.03
CA GLU A 230 2.92 -13.93 4.87
C GLU A 230 3.19 -13.22 6.19
N ASN A 231 3.69 -11.98 6.15
CA ASN A 231 3.88 -11.18 7.35
C ASN A 231 2.68 -10.26 7.57
N GLY A 232 2.21 -10.23 8.82
CA GLY A 232 1.08 -9.42 9.24
C GLY A 232 1.34 -7.92 9.21
N LEU A 233 0.28 -7.16 9.45
CA LEU A 233 0.37 -5.73 9.67
C LEU A 233 0.76 -5.50 11.15
N ASN A 234 2.01 -5.12 11.43
CA ASN A 234 2.59 -5.10 12.79
C ASN A 234 3.20 -3.73 13.14
N HIS A 235 2.49 -2.64 12.82
CA HIS A 235 2.87 -1.26 13.13
C HIS A 235 2.04 -0.68 14.28
N GLY A 236 2.45 0.45 14.85
CA GLY A 236 1.76 1.09 15.97
C GLY A 236 0.47 1.84 15.59
N GLY A 237 0.39 2.39 14.38
CA GLY A 237 -0.76 3.14 13.90
C GLY A 237 -1.96 2.27 13.49
N GLY A 238 -2.96 2.93 12.90
CA GLY A 238 -4.20 2.33 12.42
C GLY A 238 -4.18 1.94 10.95
N VAL A 239 -5.21 1.23 10.52
CA VAL A 239 -5.37 0.76 9.14
C VAL A 239 -6.64 1.33 8.54
N VAL A 240 -6.51 2.08 7.45
CA VAL A 240 -7.63 2.58 6.65
C VAL A 240 -7.73 1.78 5.36
N ILE A 241 -8.91 1.25 5.07
CA ILE A 241 -9.20 0.47 3.86
C ILE A 241 -10.34 1.14 3.13
N GLU A 242 -10.09 1.59 1.90
CA GLU A 242 -11.11 2.26 1.10
C GLU A 242 -10.98 1.94 -0.38
N ASN A 243 -12.09 2.05 -1.11
CA ASN A 243 -12.07 2.00 -2.56
C ASN A 243 -12.17 3.43 -3.12
N ALA A 244 -11.35 3.73 -4.12
CA ALA A 244 -11.53 4.93 -4.92
C ALA A 244 -12.92 4.91 -5.59
N PRO A 245 -13.52 6.08 -5.87
CA PRO A 245 -14.81 6.14 -6.55
C PRO A 245 -14.83 5.29 -7.84
N GLY A 246 -15.79 4.36 -7.92
CA GLY A 246 -15.94 3.44 -9.05
C GLY A 246 -15.07 2.18 -9.01
N SER A 247 -14.24 1.99 -7.98
CA SER A 247 -13.51 0.74 -7.76
C SER A 247 -14.36 -0.30 -7.01
N LEU A 248 -14.25 -1.57 -7.42
CA LEU A 248 -14.86 -2.73 -6.74
C LEU A 248 -13.78 -3.65 -6.14
N GLN A 249 -12.65 -3.08 -5.75
CA GLN A 249 -11.55 -3.85 -5.19
C GLN A 249 -11.95 -4.52 -3.88
N SER A 250 -11.52 -5.77 -3.72
CA SER A 250 -11.66 -6.54 -2.49
C SER A 250 -10.31 -6.62 -1.77
N TYR A 251 -10.37 -6.83 -0.46
CA TYR A 251 -9.21 -6.98 0.41
C TYR A 251 -9.30 -8.32 1.12
N ARG A 252 -8.18 -9.03 1.20
CA ARG A 252 -8.11 -10.28 1.96
C ARG A 252 -6.86 -10.35 2.81
N ILE A 253 -7.06 -10.62 4.09
CA ILE A 253 -5.98 -10.74 5.07
C ILE A 253 -5.90 -12.22 5.47
N TYR A 254 -4.80 -12.87 5.10
CA TYR A 254 -4.57 -14.31 5.32
C TYR A 254 -3.83 -14.62 6.63
N VAL A 255 -3.33 -13.59 7.31
CA VAL A 255 -2.41 -13.71 8.43
C VAL A 255 -2.87 -12.86 9.60
N ASN A 256 -2.43 -13.24 10.79
CA ASN A 256 -2.63 -12.42 11.98
C ASN A 256 -1.86 -11.11 11.85
N SER A 257 -2.48 -10.04 12.31
CA SER A 257 -1.91 -8.70 12.42
C SER A 257 -1.86 -8.29 13.89
N ALA A 258 -0.97 -7.37 14.23
CA ALA A 258 -0.77 -6.90 15.60
C ALA A 258 -0.68 -5.36 15.69
N TYR A 259 -1.28 -4.65 14.75
CA TYR A 259 -1.34 -3.19 14.82
C TYR A 259 -2.26 -2.70 15.93
N ARG A 260 -1.96 -1.51 16.45
CA ARG A 260 -2.60 -0.97 17.67
C ARG A 260 -3.62 0.14 17.41
N GLY A 261 -3.53 0.84 16.29
CA GLY A 261 -4.49 1.89 15.95
C GLY A 261 -5.77 1.35 15.32
N GLN A 262 -6.78 2.21 15.22
CA GLN A 262 -8.12 1.87 14.74
C GLN A 262 -8.14 1.35 13.30
N THR A 263 -9.03 0.40 13.03
CA THR A 263 -9.37 -0.01 11.66
C THR A 263 -10.56 0.77 11.12
N THR A 264 -10.42 1.40 9.96
CA THR A 264 -11.53 2.06 9.25
C THR A 264 -11.73 1.44 7.88
N ILE A 265 -12.95 0.99 7.58
CA ILE A 265 -13.32 0.38 6.30
C ILE A 265 -14.44 1.21 5.66
N THR A 266 -14.18 1.81 4.49
CA THR A 266 -15.15 2.68 3.79
C THR A 266 -15.38 2.22 2.36
N GLY A 267 -16.60 1.82 2.01
CA GLY A 267 -16.95 1.45 0.63
C GLY A 267 -16.23 0.20 0.10
N ALA A 268 -15.58 -0.56 0.98
CA ALA A 268 -14.70 -1.67 0.63
C ALA A 268 -15.29 -3.02 1.07
N GLN A 269 -14.83 -4.09 0.42
CA GLN A 269 -15.12 -5.47 0.80
C GLN A 269 -13.88 -6.11 1.39
N VAL A 270 -13.91 -6.43 2.68
CA VAL A 270 -12.78 -6.99 3.42
C VAL A 270 -13.12 -8.40 3.88
N VAL A 271 -12.21 -9.33 3.65
CA VAL A 271 -12.28 -10.72 4.12
C VAL A 271 -11.07 -11.01 5.01
N LEU A 272 -11.33 -11.49 6.21
CA LEU A 272 -10.30 -11.95 7.13
C LEU A 272 -10.37 -13.47 7.16
N ASP A 273 -9.25 -14.12 6.85
CA ASP A 273 -9.14 -15.58 6.98
C ASP A 273 -8.63 -16.00 8.37
N THR A 274 -8.24 -15.04 9.21
CA THR A 274 -7.79 -15.30 10.58
C THR A 274 -8.57 -14.45 11.61
N PRO A 275 -8.74 -14.95 12.84
CA PRO A 275 -9.40 -14.20 13.92
C PRO A 275 -8.72 -12.89 14.30
N LEU A 276 -7.39 -12.81 14.14
CA LEU A 276 -6.59 -11.65 14.52
C LEU A 276 -6.18 -10.80 13.31
N GLY A 277 -6.95 -10.84 12.22
CA GLY A 277 -6.65 -10.08 11.00
C GLY A 277 -6.76 -8.56 11.16
N LEU A 278 -7.53 -8.08 12.14
CA LEU A 278 -7.83 -6.67 12.40
C LEU A 278 -6.94 -6.01 13.48
N GLY A 279 -5.83 -6.65 13.84
CA GLY A 279 -4.90 -6.07 14.81
C GLY A 279 -5.21 -6.49 16.25
N THR A 280 -4.87 -5.62 17.20
CA THR A 280 -5.07 -5.88 18.63
C THR A 280 -6.50 -5.59 19.08
N ALA A 281 -6.92 -6.17 20.22
CA ALA A 281 -8.24 -5.95 20.79
C ALA A 281 -8.57 -4.47 21.10
N GLU A 282 -7.54 -3.63 21.30
CA GLU A 282 -7.68 -2.20 21.62
C GLU A 282 -7.89 -1.31 20.39
N ALA A 283 -7.67 -1.84 19.17
CA ALA A 283 -7.76 -1.06 17.93
C ALA A 283 -9.20 -0.57 17.69
N GLY A 284 -10.15 -1.50 17.73
CA GLY A 284 -11.53 -1.25 17.32
C GLY A 284 -11.66 -1.07 15.80
N THR A 285 -12.82 -1.46 15.26
CA THR A 285 -13.09 -1.45 13.83
C THR A 285 -14.37 -0.69 13.52
N THR A 286 -14.32 0.22 12.56
CA THR A 286 -15.49 0.91 12.00
C THR A 286 -15.68 0.57 10.53
N VAL A 287 -16.91 0.19 10.14
CA VAL A 287 -17.26 -0.16 8.76
C VAL A 287 -18.39 0.76 8.28
N THR A 288 -18.16 1.52 7.22
CA THR A 288 -19.14 2.44 6.63
C THR A 288 -19.36 2.13 5.15
N ASN A 289 -20.62 1.93 4.75
CA ASN A 289 -21.01 1.59 3.38
C ASN A 289 -20.21 0.40 2.80
N GLY A 290 -19.79 -0.53 3.66
CA GLY A 290 -18.82 -1.58 3.35
C GLY A 290 -19.33 -2.97 3.67
N ARG A 291 -18.47 -3.95 3.42
CA ARG A 291 -18.70 -5.34 3.85
C ARG A 291 -17.45 -5.88 4.53
N LEU A 292 -17.63 -6.40 5.73
CA LEU A 292 -16.61 -7.11 6.49
C LEU A 292 -17.02 -8.58 6.64
N ARG A 293 -16.18 -9.50 6.19
CA ARG A 293 -16.32 -10.93 6.45
C ARG A 293 -15.21 -11.39 7.38
N VAL A 294 -15.56 -11.99 8.51
CA VAL A 294 -14.62 -12.49 9.51
C VAL A 294 -14.71 -14.01 9.56
N HIS A 295 -13.59 -14.70 9.35
CA HIS A 295 -13.49 -16.14 9.59
C HIS A 295 -13.08 -16.39 11.05
N GLY A 296 -13.98 -16.98 11.82
CA GLY A 296 -13.81 -17.19 13.25
C GLY A 296 -14.40 -16.05 14.09
N SER A 297 -13.62 -15.52 15.02
CA SER A 297 -14.01 -14.44 15.93
C SER A 297 -13.18 -13.20 15.68
N ALA A 298 -13.74 -12.01 15.88
CA ALA A 298 -12.94 -10.81 16.06
C ALA A 298 -12.56 -10.67 17.55
N SER A 299 -11.45 -10.00 17.83
CA SER A 299 -11.01 -9.76 19.22
C SER A 299 -11.35 -8.36 19.74
N GLU A 300 -12.03 -7.53 18.94
CA GLU A 300 -12.18 -6.09 19.16
C GLU A 300 -13.62 -5.60 18.95
N ASP A 301 -13.87 -4.36 19.33
CA ASP A 301 -15.15 -3.69 19.11
C ASP A 301 -15.38 -3.46 17.62
N ILE A 302 -16.60 -3.73 17.12
CA ILE A 302 -16.97 -3.50 15.72
C ILE A 302 -18.21 -2.60 15.66
N VAL A 303 -18.07 -1.47 14.97
CA VAL A 303 -19.15 -0.52 14.68
C VAL A 303 -19.47 -0.54 13.19
N LEU A 304 -20.73 -0.76 12.83
CA LEU A 304 -21.19 -0.82 11.45
C LEU A 304 -22.23 0.27 11.16
N THR A 305 -22.03 1.00 10.05
CA THR A 305 -23.00 1.98 9.53
C THR A 305 -23.29 1.69 8.07
N ASN A 306 -24.56 1.46 7.71
CA ASN A 306 -24.98 1.12 6.34
C ASN A 306 -24.15 -0.01 5.71
N SER A 307 -23.79 -1.02 6.51
CA SER A 307 -22.77 -2.01 6.16
C SER A 307 -23.25 -3.44 6.38
N VAL A 308 -22.46 -4.40 5.91
CA VAL A 308 -22.70 -5.84 6.10
C VAL A 308 -21.56 -6.46 6.89
N LEU A 309 -21.87 -7.11 8.02
CA LEU A 309 -20.98 -8.01 8.73
C LEU A 309 -21.37 -9.46 8.42
N GLU A 310 -20.42 -10.25 7.92
CA GLU A 310 -20.57 -11.68 7.71
C GLU A 310 -19.63 -12.44 8.65
N LEU A 311 -20.18 -13.16 9.61
CA LEU A 311 -19.41 -14.07 10.47
C LEU A 311 -19.47 -15.47 9.88
N TRP A 312 -18.29 -16.01 9.57
CA TRP A 312 -18.12 -17.31 8.93
C TRP A 312 -17.25 -18.21 9.80
N SER A 313 -17.54 -19.50 9.87
CA SER A 313 -16.55 -20.49 10.34
C SER A 313 -16.48 -21.69 9.39
N ASN A 314 -15.27 -22.09 9.06
CA ASN A 314 -14.97 -23.36 8.38
C ASN A 314 -14.66 -24.49 9.38
N GLU A 315 -14.49 -24.16 10.67
CA GLU A 315 -14.05 -25.11 11.69
C GLU A 315 -15.22 -25.89 12.27
N THR A 316 -15.12 -27.22 12.18
CA THR A 316 -16.12 -28.18 12.66
C THR A 316 -16.36 -28.18 14.18
N VAL A 317 -15.56 -27.45 14.96
CA VAL A 317 -15.50 -27.61 16.43
C VAL A 317 -15.80 -26.33 17.23
N VAL A 318 -15.98 -25.18 16.58
CA VAL A 318 -16.25 -23.93 17.31
C VAL A 318 -17.70 -23.92 17.75
N SER A 319 -17.94 -24.16 19.05
CA SER A 319 -19.28 -24.13 19.63
C SER A 319 -19.81 -22.71 19.86
N GLU A 320 -18.96 -21.70 19.77
CA GLU A 320 -19.31 -20.31 20.07
C GLU A 320 -18.50 -19.32 19.24
N LEU A 321 -19.19 -18.50 18.44
CA LEU A 321 -18.61 -17.32 17.82
C LEU A 321 -18.58 -16.22 18.88
N ARG A 322 -17.45 -16.09 19.57
CA ARG A 322 -17.23 -15.00 20.53
C ARG A 322 -16.47 -13.89 19.83
N ASN A 323 -17.16 -12.85 19.34
CA ASN A 323 -16.44 -11.58 19.34
C ASN A 323 -16.10 -11.28 20.82
N THR A 324 -14.92 -10.72 21.11
CA THR A 324 -14.56 -10.34 22.49
C THR A 324 -14.82 -8.87 22.79
N GLY A 325 -14.95 -8.03 21.77
CA GLY A 325 -15.38 -6.63 21.88
C GLY A 325 -16.86 -6.41 21.52
N ASP A 326 -17.39 -5.24 21.82
CA ASP A 326 -18.79 -4.87 21.61
C ASP A 326 -19.15 -4.81 20.11
N LEU A 327 -20.42 -5.07 19.78
CA LEU A 327 -20.93 -4.97 18.41
C LEU A 327 -22.03 -3.92 18.34
N GLU A 328 -21.84 -2.92 17.49
CA GLU A 328 -22.82 -1.86 17.21
C GLU A 328 -23.26 -1.88 15.75
N LEU A 329 -24.58 -1.89 15.52
CA LEU A 329 -25.19 -1.89 14.19
C LEU A 329 -26.05 -0.63 14.02
N ASP A 330 -25.72 0.18 13.02
CA ASP A 330 -26.57 1.27 12.49
C ASP A 330 -26.95 1.01 11.04
N SER A 331 -28.24 0.82 10.79
CA SER A 331 -28.79 0.62 9.44
C SER A 331 -28.05 -0.47 8.64
N SER A 332 -27.64 -1.54 9.34
CA SER A 332 -26.68 -2.54 8.88
C SER A 332 -27.24 -3.96 8.90
N THR A 333 -26.55 -4.88 8.24
CA THR A 333 -26.90 -6.30 8.19
C THR A 333 -25.84 -7.15 8.88
N LEU A 334 -26.26 -8.01 9.81
CA LEU A 334 -25.43 -9.08 10.37
C LEU A 334 -25.89 -10.42 9.80
N THR A 335 -25.01 -11.12 9.11
CA THR A 335 -25.24 -12.48 8.63
C THR A 335 -24.27 -13.46 9.28
N THR A 336 -24.78 -14.61 9.70
CA THR A 336 -23.96 -15.70 10.25
C THR A 336 -24.12 -16.96 9.38
N TYR A 337 -23.00 -17.51 8.91
CA TYR A 337 -22.97 -18.65 7.97
C TYR A 337 -22.34 -19.91 8.61
N GLY A 338 -22.87 -21.09 8.28
CA GLY A 338 -22.22 -22.39 8.55
C GLY A 338 -23.09 -23.48 9.19
N SER A 339 -22.79 -24.75 8.90
CA SER A 339 -23.38 -25.93 9.55
C SER A 339 -22.38 -26.58 10.51
N PHE A 340 -22.40 -26.26 11.79
CA PHE A 340 -21.53 -26.93 12.74
C PHE A 340 -22.22 -28.22 13.21
N ARG A 341 -21.60 -29.37 12.92
CA ARG A 341 -22.05 -30.66 13.41
C ARG A 341 -21.61 -30.79 14.86
N GLY A 342 -22.48 -30.47 15.81
CA GLY A 342 -22.25 -30.73 17.23
C GLY A 342 -22.67 -29.59 18.17
N ALA A 343 -22.72 -28.35 17.69
CA ALA A 343 -23.24 -27.23 18.47
C ALA A 343 -24.76 -27.08 18.25
N SER A 344 -25.55 -27.43 19.26
CA SER A 344 -27.02 -27.37 19.20
C SER A 344 -27.57 -25.94 19.26
N VAL A 345 -26.75 -24.97 19.68
CA VAL A 345 -27.12 -23.56 19.88
C VAL A 345 -25.86 -22.71 19.74
N TYR A 346 -25.81 -21.75 18.81
CA TYR A 346 -24.82 -20.66 18.84
C TYR A 346 -25.38 -19.53 19.68
N ARG A 347 -24.50 -18.78 20.35
CA ARG A 347 -24.82 -17.61 21.17
C ARG A 347 -23.93 -16.46 20.71
N ILE A 348 -24.54 -15.33 20.36
CA ILE A 348 -23.87 -14.03 20.39
C ILE A 348 -24.05 -13.53 21.82
N ALA A 349 -23.00 -13.59 22.64
CA ALA A 349 -23.05 -13.33 24.08
C ALA A 349 -22.34 -12.02 24.43
N GLN A 350 -22.88 -10.89 23.96
CA GLN A 350 -22.29 -9.56 24.14
C GLN A 350 -23.36 -8.45 24.17
N PRO A 351 -23.02 -7.23 24.62
CA PRO A 351 -23.81 -6.05 24.29
C PRO A 351 -23.92 -5.94 22.77
N LEU A 352 -25.14 -6.02 22.27
CA LEU A 352 -25.45 -5.74 20.87
C LEU A 352 -26.27 -4.45 20.86
N THR A 353 -25.65 -3.37 20.43
CA THR A 353 -26.33 -2.07 20.28
C THR A 353 -26.91 -2.00 18.87
N ILE A 354 -28.21 -1.73 18.78
CA ILE A 354 -28.91 -1.58 17.49
C ILE A 354 -29.46 -0.17 17.45
N ALA A 355 -28.72 0.71 16.80
CA ALA A 355 -29.09 2.10 16.60
C ALA A 355 -29.62 2.31 15.17
N GLY A 356 -30.50 3.29 14.95
CA GLY A 356 -30.87 3.77 13.61
C GLY A 356 -31.51 2.77 12.62
N GLY A 357 -32.22 3.30 11.62
CA GLY A 357 -32.69 2.58 10.42
C GLY A 357 -33.36 1.21 10.60
N GLY A 358 -33.33 0.43 9.53
CA GLY A 358 -33.73 -0.99 9.52
C GLY A 358 -32.48 -1.87 9.58
N ASN A 359 -32.25 -2.51 10.72
CA ASN A 359 -31.18 -3.49 10.88
C ASN A 359 -31.72 -4.91 10.64
N LEU A 360 -31.00 -5.71 9.86
CA LEU A 360 -31.37 -7.10 9.57
C LEU A 360 -30.37 -8.06 10.20
N ILE A 361 -30.87 -9.01 11.00
CA ILE A 361 -30.06 -10.11 11.51
C ILE A 361 -30.56 -11.42 10.92
N SER A 362 -29.72 -12.08 10.12
CA SER A 362 -30.02 -13.37 9.52
C SER A 362 -29.08 -14.45 10.05
N THR A 363 -29.67 -15.53 10.57
CA THR A 363 -28.94 -16.69 11.05
C THR A 363 -29.42 -17.93 10.30
N GLU A 364 -28.53 -18.65 9.63
CA GLU A 364 -28.90 -19.94 9.01
C GLU A 364 -29.28 -20.99 10.09
N ARG A 365 -28.60 -20.94 11.26
CA ARG A 365 -28.86 -21.75 12.47
C ARG A 365 -28.34 -20.98 13.71
N GLY A 366 -29.07 -20.92 14.83
CA GLY A 366 -28.55 -20.35 16.09
C GLY A 366 -29.57 -19.62 16.98
N SER A 367 -29.10 -18.98 18.04
CA SER A 367 -29.85 -18.04 18.89
C SER A 367 -29.00 -16.81 19.21
N ILE A 368 -29.60 -15.64 19.33
CA ILE A 368 -28.92 -14.44 19.84
C ILE A 368 -29.19 -14.38 21.35
N VAL A 369 -28.16 -14.20 22.18
CA VAL A 369 -28.29 -14.15 23.64
C VAL A 369 -27.51 -12.95 24.16
N GLY A 370 -28.09 -11.76 24.05
CA GLY A 370 -27.44 -10.52 24.48
C GLY A 370 -28.47 -9.50 24.95
N ARG A 371 -27.98 -8.46 25.62
CA ARG A 371 -28.76 -7.26 25.86
C ARG A 371 -28.86 -6.52 24.52
N ILE A 372 -30.07 -6.48 23.98
CA ILE A 372 -30.37 -5.71 22.78
C ILE A 372 -30.92 -4.37 23.23
N LEU A 373 -30.22 -3.30 22.87
CA LEU A 373 -30.71 -1.94 23.05
C LEU A 373 -31.16 -1.43 21.67
N GLY A 374 -32.48 -1.51 21.39
CA GLY A 374 -33.06 -1.01 20.13
C GLY A 374 -34.16 -1.87 19.51
N ARG A 375 -34.67 -1.42 18.36
CA ARG A 375 -35.70 -2.12 17.56
C ARG A 375 -35.01 -3.08 16.57
N VAL A 376 -35.47 -4.34 16.54
CA VAL A 376 -34.91 -5.39 15.66
C VAL A 376 -35.96 -5.91 14.71
N GLU A 377 -35.63 -5.98 13.42
CA GLU A 377 -36.40 -6.75 12.43
C GLU A 377 -35.65 -8.06 12.15
N TRP A 378 -36.32 -9.20 12.40
CA TRP A 378 -35.73 -10.53 12.31
C TRP A 378 -36.36 -11.33 11.18
N GLU A 379 -35.55 -11.82 10.23
CA GLU A 379 -36.01 -12.65 9.12
C GLU A 379 -35.36 -14.04 9.17
N ASN A 380 -36.19 -15.08 9.32
CA ASN A 380 -35.75 -16.48 9.35
C ASN A 380 -35.87 -17.12 7.97
N SER A 381 -34.76 -17.32 7.29
CA SER A 381 -34.71 -17.87 5.94
C SER A 381 -34.69 -19.41 5.91
N ARG A 382 -35.80 -20.08 6.25
CA ARG A 382 -36.06 -21.46 5.79
C ARG A 382 -37.17 -21.51 4.75
N LYS A 383 -36.79 -21.43 3.46
CA LYS A 383 -37.60 -21.95 2.35
C LYS A 383 -37.29 -23.44 2.16
N GLY A 384 -37.89 -24.32 2.97
CA GLY A 384 -37.76 -25.78 2.78
C GLY A 384 -38.06 -26.58 4.03
N ARG A 385 -38.84 -27.66 3.88
CA ARG A 385 -39.53 -28.46 4.92
C ARG A 385 -38.64 -28.86 6.11
N HIS A 386 -39.27 -28.94 7.29
CA HIS A 386 -38.75 -29.08 8.66
C HIS A 386 -38.36 -27.76 9.35
N ALA A 387 -39.34 -27.07 9.92
CA ALA A 387 -39.11 -26.01 10.90
C ALA A 387 -38.76 -26.64 12.27
N THR A 388 -37.48 -26.65 12.63
CA THR A 388 -37.09 -26.75 14.05
C THR A 388 -37.46 -25.42 14.71
N ARG A 389 -38.31 -25.45 15.75
CA ARG A 389 -38.63 -24.27 16.57
C ARG A 389 -37.36 -23.78 17.26
N HIS A 390 -36.88 -22.60 16.88
CA HIS A 390 -35.84 -21.90 17.63
C HIS A 390 -36.54 -20.93 18.59
N PHE A 391 -36.22 -21.06 19.88
CA PHE A 391 -36.80 -20.24 20.95
C PHE A 391 -35.97 -18.96 21.11
N ILE A 392 -36.67 -17.81 21.16
CA ILE A 392 -36.15 -16.60 21.80
C ILE A 392 -36.10 -16.92 23.30
N SER A 393 -34.90 -17.07 23.86
CA SER A 393 -34.77 -17.45 25.28
C SER A 393 -34.80 -16.25 26.24
N ALA A 394 -34.51 -15.04 25.77
CA ALA A 394 -34.85 -13.77 26.43
C ALA A 394 -34.53 -12.61 25.48
N VAL A 395 -35.48 -11.69 25.28
CA VAL A 395 -35.18 -10.31 24.88
C VAL A 395 -35.48 -9.48 26.11
N TRP A 396 -34.45 -8.91 26.72
CA TRP A 396 -34.63 -7.94 27.79
C TRP A 396 -34.68 -6.56 27.15
N PHE A 397 -35.88 -6.03 26.96
CA PHE A 397 -36.05 -4.60 26.69
C PHE A 397 -35.66 -3.89 27.99
N GLY A 398 -34.55 -3.16 27.97
CA GLY A 398 -34.20 -2.30 29.09
C GLY A 398 -35.31 -1.27 29.29
N ASP A 399 -35.76 -1.12 30.52
CA ASP A 399 -36.70 -0.07 30.91
C ASP A 399 -36.04 1.29 30.70
N ASP A 400 -36.33 1.96 29.58
CA ASP A 400 -36.24 3.41 29.46
C ASP A 400 -37.29 3.87 28.43
N TYR A 401 -38.27 4.61 28.95
CA TYR A 401 -39.33 5.31 28.21
C TYR A 401 -38.84 6.67 27.71
#